data_AF-A0A970YIM0-F1
#
_entry.id   AF-A0A970YIM0-F1
#
_cell.length_a   1.000
_cell.length_b   1.000
_cell.length_c   1.000
_cell.angle_alpha   90.00
_cell.angle_beta   90.00
_cell.angle_gamma   90.00
#
_symmetry.space_group_name_H-M   'P 1'
#
loop_
_entity.id
_entity.type
_entity.pdbx_description
1 polymer ?
#
loop_
_entity_poly.entity_id
_entity_poly.type
_entity_poly.pdbx_seq_one_letter_code
_entity_poly.pdbx_strand_id
1 'polypeptide(L)'
;RAALVMLFITGGLAEFMNKLFQNYTVSGYKNVFLFSVFASAFAISAFFLKRSGKSFRKREAIVGLIVGLPNLFSSFFLIMALEEMKGSVVFPVYSAGSVVMISLGSLMFFGEKLKKLEMISLGMVLISLIIINI
;
A
#
# COMPACT_ATOMS: atom_id res chain seq x y z
N ARG A 1 2.27 -20.81 2.50
CA ARG A 1 2.52 -20.76 1.04
C ARG A 1 1.31 -20.21 0.27
N ALA A 2 0.10 -20.77 0.42
CA ALA A 2 -1.11 -20.25 -0.24
C ALA A 2 -1.46 -18.78 0.11
N ALA A 3 -1.26 -18.35 1.36
CA ALA A 3 -1.52 -16.97 1.78
C ALA A 3 -0.68 -15.93 1.03
N LEU A 4 0.59 -16.24 0.74
CA LEU A 4 1.47 -15.34 -0.03
C LEU A 4 1.00 -15.19 -1.49
N VAL A 5 0.51 -16.29 -2.08
CA VAL A 5 -0.04 -16.27 -3.44
C VAL A 5 -1.34 -15.46 -3.49
N MET A 6 -2.22 -15.62 -2.49
CA MET A 6 -3.43 -14.79 -2.38
C MET A 6 -3.10 -13.31 -2.21
N LEU A 7 -2.12 -12.97 -1.36
CA LEU A 7 -1.67 -11.59 -1.18
C LEU A 7 -1.09 -11.01 -2.46
N PHE A 8 -0.30 -11.79 -3.21
CA PHE A 8 0.25 -11.37 -4.49
C PHE A 8 -0.86 -11.09 -5.51
N ILE A 9 -1.83 -12.00 -5.64
CA ILE A 9 -2.94 -11.83 -6.60
C ILE A 9 -3.80 -10.63 -6.20
N THR A 10 -4.23 -10.54 -4.94
CA THR A 10 -5.13 -9.47 -4.48
C THR A 10 -4.44 -8.10 -4.46
N GLY A 11 -3.21 -8.02 -3.98
CA GLY A 11 -2.40 -6.81 -3.97
C GLY A 11 -2.06 -6.33 -5.39
N GLY A 12 -1.58 -7.24 -6.24
CA GLY A 12 -1.26 -6.93 -7.64
C GLY A 12 -2.49 -6.52 -8.44
N LEU A 13 -3.64 -7.17 -8.22
CA LEU A 13 -4.89 -6.77 -8.86
C LEU A 13 -5.36 -5.40 -8.38
N ALA A 14 -5.18 -5.05 -7.10
CA ALA A 14 -5.50 -3.74 -6.58
C ALA A 14 -4.61 -2.63 -7.20
N GLU A 15 -3.30 -2.85 -7.32
CA GLU A 15 -2.39 -1.92 -8.02
C GLU A 15 -2.74 -1.80 -9.51
N PHE A 16 -3.08 -2.91 -10.16
CA PHE A 16 -3.53 -2.90 -11.56
C PHE A 16 -4.83 -2.11 -11.74
N MET A 17 -5.82 -2.29 -10.86
CA MET A 17 -7.06 -1.51 -10.86
C MET A 17 -6.80 -0.01 -10.66
N ASN A 18 -5.87 0.37 -9.78
CA ASN A 18 -5.44 1.76 -9.62
C ASN A 18 -4.84 2.33 -10.92
N LYS A 19 -4.01 1.54 -11.62
CA LYS A 19 -3.45 1.92 -12.94
C LYS A 19 -4.51 2.03 -14.04
N LEU A 20 -5.54 1.19 -13.96
CA LEU A 20 -6.66 1.20 -14.90
C LEU A 20 -7.54 2.43 -14.64
N PHE A 21 -7.82 2.76 -13.39
CA PHE A 21 -8.51 3.98 -13.00
C PHE A 21 -7.81 5.23 -13.55
N GLN A 22 -6.48 5.28 -13.43
CA GLN A 22 -5.62 6.33 -14.00
C GLN A 22 -5.75 6.51 -15.52
N ASN A 23 -5.73 5.42 -16.29
CA ASN A 23 -5.78 5.51 -17.76
C ASN A 23 -7.16 5.89 -18.30
N TYR A 24 -8.22 5.50 -17.59
CA TYR A 24 -9.60 5.59 -18.11
C TYR A 24 -10.42 6.72 -17.48
N THR A 25 -9.89 7.47 -16.51
CA THR A 25 -10.63 8.54 -15.81
C THR A 25 -10.01 9.92 -16.00
N VAL A 26 -10.87 10.92 -16.24
CA VAL A 26 -10.50 12.33 -16.35
C VAL A 26 -10.07 12.88 -14.98
N SER A 27 -8.93 13.58 -14.94
CA SER A 27 -8.36 14.18 -13.72
C SER A 27 -9.41 15.01 -12.96
N GLY A 28 -9.76 14.57 -11.75
CA GLY A 28 -10.79 15.21 -10.89
C GLY A 28 -11.64 14.24 -10.04
N TYR A 29 -11.83 12.99 -10.47
CA TYR A 29 -12.70 12.02 -9.74
C TYR A 29 -11.98 11.13 -8.72
N LYS A 30 -10.68 11.36 -8.49
CA LYS A 30 -9.84 10.60 -7.56
C LYS A 30 -10.40 10.54 -6.14
N ASN A 31 -10.85 11.68 -5.61
CA ASN A 31 -11.43 11.73 -4.27
C ASN A 31 -12.71 10.92 -4.18
N VAL A 32 -13.52 10.90 -5.24
CA VAL A 32 -14.75 10.10 -5.33
C VAL A 32 -14.43 8.61 -5.41
N PHE A 33 -13.39 8.22 -6.15
CA PHE A 33 -12.92 6.84 -6.22
C PHE A 33 -12.41 6.33 -4.87
N LEU A 34 -11.49 7.07 -4.23
CA LEU A 34 -11.00 6.71 -2.89
C LEU A 34 -12.16 6.67 -1.89
N PHE A 35 -13.05 7.66 -1.92
CA PHE A 35 -14.25 7.65 -1.09
C PHE A 35 -15.12 6.41 -1.33
N SER A 36 -15.34 6.01 -2.59
CA SER A 36 -16.12 4.82 -2.93
C SER A 36 -15.44 3.52 -2.48
N VAL A 37 -14.11 3.42 -2.61
CA VAL A 37 -13.34 2.26 -2.13
C VAL A 37 -13.38 2.17 -0.60
N PHE A 38 -13.13 3.27 0.11
CA PHE A 38 -13.20 3.28 1.57
C PHE A 38 -14.63 3.11 2.09
N ALA A 39 -15.64 3.67 1.43
CA ALA A 39 -17.05 3.51 1.81
C ALA A 39 -17.52 2.06 1.61
N SER A 40 -17.15 1.42 0.50
CA SER A 40 -17.47 0.01 0.28
C SER A 40 -16.73 -0.91 1.27
N ALA A 41 -15.45 -0.64 1.55
CA ALA A 41 -14.70 -1.36 2.58
C ALA A 41 -15.34 -1.19 3.97
N PHE A 42 -15.81 0.02 4.30
CA PHE A 42 -16.52 0.31 5.54
C PHE A 42 -17.86 -0.43 5.62
N ALA A 43 -18.65 -0.43 4.54
CA ALA A 43 -19.93 -1.14 4.48
C ALA A 43 -19.76 -2.66 4.66
N ILE A 44 -18.79 -3.25 3.97
CA ILE A 44 -18.46 -4.68 4.09
C ILE A 44 -18.00 -5.00 5.52
N SER A 45 -17.12 -4.17 6.09
CA SER A 45 -16.62 -4.35 7.46
C SER A 45 -17.74 -4.24 8.49
N ALA A 46 -18.65 -3.27 8.34
CA ALA A 46 -19.81 -3.09 9.19
C ALA A 46 -20.78 -4.28 9.11
N PHE A 47 -21.00 -4.81 7.90
CA PHE A 47 -21.83 -6.00 7.68
C PHE A 47 -21.23 -7.23 8.35
N PHE A 48 -19.94 -7.47 8.19
CA PHE A 48 -19.23 -8.58 8.85
C PHE A 48 -19.21 -8.45 10.36
N LEU A 49 -19.01 -7.23 10.89
CA LEU A 49 -19.05 -6.97 12.33
C LEU A 49 -20.42 -7.34 12.92
N LYS A 50 -21.51 -6.90 12.26
CA LYS A 50 -22.88 -7.22 12.66
C LYS A 50 -23.16 -8.72 12.62
N ARG A 51 -22.60 -9.46 11.66
CA ARG A 51 -22.76 -10.91 11.53
C ARG A 51 -21.91 -11.73 12.52
N SER A 52 -20.76 -11.20 12.95
CA SER A 52 -19.84 -11.90 13.84
C SER A 52 -20.21 -11.88 15.32
N GLY A 53 -21.14 -11.00 15.73
CA GLY A 53 -21.55 -10.83 17.14
C GLY A 53 -20.43 -10.37 18.07
N LYS A 54 -19.25 -10.01 17.56
CA LYS A 54 -18.10 -9.59 18.36
C LYS A 54 -18.34 -8.20 18.94
N SER A 55 -18.01 -8.04 20.24
CA SER A 55 -18.07 -6.75 20.92
C SER A 55 -17.10 -5.76 20.26
N PHE A 56 -17.65 -4.64 19.81
CA PHE A 56 -16.88 -3.53 19.25
C PHE A 56 -16.07 -2.87 20.38
N ARG A 57 -14.77 -3.17 20.44
CA ARG A 57 -13.84 -2.50 21.35
C ARG A 57 -13.34 -1.21 20.71
N LYS A 58 -13.43 -0.10 21.44
CA LYS A 58 -12.86 1.20 21.02
C LYS A 58 -11.38 1.11 20.63
N ARG A 59 -10.63 0.18 21.25
CA ARG A 59 -9.23 -0.09 20.94
C ARG A 59 -9.03 -0.58 19.50
N GLU A 60 -9.90 -1.46 19.02
CA GLU A 60 -9.84 -1.98 17.64
C GLU A 60 -10.14 -0.88 16.62
N ALA A 61 -11.07 0.03 16.95
CA ALA A 61 -11.38 1.19 16.12
C ALA A 61 -10.20 2.17 16.04
N ILE A 62 -9.53 2.45 17.17
CA ILE A 62 -8.35 3.32 17.20
C ILE A 62 -7.21 2.70 16.40
N VAL A 63 -6.92 1.41 16.57
CA VAL A 63 -5.89 0.71 15.78
C VAL A 63 -6.24 0.73 14.29
N GLY A 64 -7.50 0.45 13.94
CA GLY A 64 -7.98 0.53 12.56
C GLY A 64 -7.86 1.92 11.96
N LEU A 65 -8.08 2.98 12.74
CA LEU A 65 -7.92 4.37 12.28
C LEU A 65 -6.44 4.75 12.12
N ILE A 66 -5.58 4.35 13.06
CA ILE A 66 -4.13 4.57 12.99
C ILE A 66 -3.51 3.86 11.78
N VAL A 67 -3.98 2.65 11.43
CA VAL A 67 -3.49 1.90 10.25
C VAL A 67 -4.19 2.34 8.96
N GLY A 68 -5.46 2.74 9.04
CA GLY A 68 -6.27 3.16 7.90
C GLY A 68 -5.84 4.52 7.33
N LEU A 69 -5.46 5.47 8.18
CA LEU A 69 -4.96 6.78 7.76
C LEU A 69 -3.73 6.68 6.83
N PRO A 70 -2.62 6.02 7.20
CA PRO A 70 -1.46 5.88 6.33
C PRO A 70 -1.81 5.10 5.06
N ASN A 71 -2.71 4.11 5.11
CA ASN A 71 -3.17 3.41 3.91
C ASN A 71 -3.90 4.36 2.92
N LEU A 72 -4.78 5.22 3.43
CA LEU A 72 -5.45 6.24 2.63
C LEU A 72 -4.44 7.19 1.99
N PHE A 73 -3.48 7.69 2.77
CA PHE A 73 -2.41 8.53 2.24
C PHE A 73 -1.58 7.79 1.19
N SER A 74 -1.18 6.53 1.41
CA SER A 74 -0.42 5.74 0.43
C SER A 74 -1.16 5.63 -0.91
N SER A 75 -2.44 5.28 -0.88
CA SER A 75 -3.26 5.18 -2.10
C SER A 75 -3.44 6.54 -2.77
N PHE A 76 -3.64 7.60 -1.98
CA PHE A 76 -3.77 8.96 -2.48
C PHE A 76 -2.48 9.45 -3.15
N PHE A 77 -1.32 9.27 -2.52
CA PHE A 77 -0.03 9.65 -3.09
C PHE A 77 0.34 8.80 -4.30
N LEU A 78 0.04 7.50 -4.30
CA LEU A 78 0.28 6.62 -5.45
C LEU A 78 -0.46 7.11 -6.68
N ILE A 79 -1.76 7.44 -6.55
CA ILE A 79 -2.55 7.99 -7.65
C ILE A 79 -2.02 9.39 -8.03
N MET A 80 -1.56 10.21 -7.08
CA MET A 80 -0.95 11.52 -7.43
C MET A 80 0.32 11.35 -8.27
N ALA A 81 1.19 10.43 -7.87
CA ALA A 81 2.44 10.16 -8.56
C ALA A 81 2.21 9.59 -9.97
N LEU A 82 1.19 8.75 -10.15
CA LEU A 82 0.83 8.20 -11.45
C LEU A 82 0.23 9.26 -12.40
N GLU A 83 -0.37 10.35 -11.89
CA GLU A 83 -0.85 11.47 -12.72
C GLU A 83 0.31 12.33 -13.25
N GLU A 84 1.34 12.59 -12.44
CA GLU A 84 2.48 13.42 -12.87
C GLU A 84 3.60 12.63 -13.56
N MET A 85 3.75 11.33 -13.27
CA MET A 85 4.86 10.51 -13.77
C MET A 85 4.37 9.23 -14.45
N LYS A 86 5.16 8.74 -15.41
CA LYS A 86 4.88 7.47 -16.09
C LYS A 86 4.84 6.32 -15.07
N GLY A 87 3.80 5.50 -15.12
CA GLY A 87 3.67 4.33 -14.25
C GLY A 87 4.86 3.36 -14.27
N SER A 88 5.65 3.34 -15.36
CA SER A 88 6.89 2.55 -15.44
C SER A 88 7.97 2.93 -14.42
N VAL A 89 7.93 4.15 -13.87
CA VAL A 89 8.83 4.63 -12.81
C VAL A 89 8.14 4.54 -11.45
N VAL A 90 6.86 4.93 -11.38
CA VAL A 90 6.13 5.03 -10.11
C VAL A 90 5.95 3.67 -9.42
N PHE A 91 5.59 2.61 -10.15
CA PHE A 91 5.38 1.29 -9.54
C PHE A 91 6.68 0.72 -8.94
N PRO A 92 7.81 0.67 -9.69
CA PRO A 92 9.07 0.23 -9.10
C PRO A 92 9.48 1.10 -7.91
N VAL A 93 9.34 2.43 -8.00
CA VAL A 93 9.71 3.32 -6.88
C VAL A 93 8.83 3.09 -5.65
N TYR A 94 7.53 2.92 -5.84
CA TYR A 94 6.59 2.65 -4.75
C TYR A 94 6.86 1.30 -4.09
N SER A 95 6.97 0.22 -4.88
CA SER A 95 7.19 -1.13 -4.34
C SER A 95 8.58 -1.24 -3.70
N ALA A 96 9.65 -0.85 -4.39
CA ALA A 96 11.01 -0.92 -3.84
C ALA A 96 11.22 0.05 -2.67
N GLY A 97 10.73 1.29 -2.79
CA GLY A 97 10.82 2.29 -1.73
C GLY A 97 10.07 1.88 -0.46
N SER A 98 8.89 1.27 -0.59
CA SER A 98 8.17 0.75 0.57
C SER A 98 8.94 -0.37 1.28
N VAL A 99 9.57 -1.27 0.53
CA VAL A 99 10.43 -2.32 1.10
C VAL A 99 11.61 -1.71 1.85
N VAL A 100 12.30 -0.72 1.27
CA VAL A 100 13.42 -0.04 1.95
C VAL A 100 12.94 0.65 3.23
N MET A 101 11.83 1.39 3.19
CA MET A 101 11.28 2.07 4.37
C MET A 101 10.86 1.08 5.46
N ILE A 102 10.23 -0.04 5.09
CA ILE A 102 9.85 -1.09 6.05
C ILE A 102 11.11 -1.71 6.67
N SER A 103 12.14 -2.03 5.88
CA SER A 103 13.40 -2.60 6.38
C SER A 103 14.19 -1.64 7.26
N LEU A 104 14.20 -0.34 6.95
CA LEU A 104 14.82 0.67 7.82
C LEU A 104 14.02 0.85 9.11
N GLY A 105 12.68 0.88 9.01
CA GLY A 105 11.79 0.95 10.16
C GLY A 105 11.91 -0.26 11.08
N SER A 106 12.01 -1.47 10.53
CA SER A 106 12.20 -2.69 11.32
C SER A 106 13.57 -2.69 12.01
N LEU A 107 14.62 -2.23 11.34
CA LEU A 107 15.94 -2.10 11.96
C LEU A 107 15.95 -1.09 13.11
N MET A 108 15.25 0.05 12.97
CA MET A 108 15.20 1.11 13.99
C MET A 108 14.28 0.78 15.17
N PHE A 109 13.08 0.23 14.93
CA PHE A 109 12.08 -0.05 15.97
C PHE A 109 12.23 -1.42 16.62
N PHE A 110 12.60 -2.44 15.85
CA PHE A 110 12.72 -3.82 16.34
C PHE A 110 14.16 -4.22 16.66
N GLY A 111 15.16 -3.41 16.28
CA GLY A 111 16.58 -3.69 16.55
C GLY A 111 17.09 -4.95 15.86
N GLU A 112 16.39 -5.42 14.81
CA GLU A 112 16.78 -6.61 14.07
C GLU A 112 18.10 -6.39 13.35
N LYS A 113 19.08 -7.26 13.62
CA LYS A 113 20.34 -7.30 12.88
C LYS A 113 20.09 -7.96 11.53
N LEU A 114 19.96 -7.13 10.49
CA LEU A 114 19.87 -7.60 9.11
C LEU A 114 21.06 -8.51 8.78
N LYS A 115 20.78 -9.68 8.19
CA LYS A 115 21.84 -10.56 7.67
C LYS A 115 22.55 -9.85 6.51
N LYS A 116 23.82 -10.22 6.28
CA LYS A 116 24.63 -9.67 5.16
C LYS A 116 23.90 -9.72 3.80
N LEU A 117 23.13 -10.78 3.56
CA LEU A 117 22.31 -10.92 2.35
C LEU A 117 21.19 -9.88 2.25
N GLU A 118 20.47 -9.61 3.35
CA GLU A 118 19.40 -8.60 3.38
C GLU A 118 19.96 -7.20 3.15
N MET A 119 21.16 -6.92 3.69
CA MET A 119 21.84 -5.64 3.46
C MET A 119 22.31 -5.48 2.01
N ILE A 120 22.78 -6.55 1.36
CA ILE A 120 23.10 -6.56 -0.07
C ILE A 120 21.82 -6.35 -0.90
N SER A 121 20.72 -7.03 -0.56
CA SER A 121 19.43 -6.85 -1.23
C SER A 121 18.93 -5.41 -1.10
N LEU A 122 19.02 -4.81 0.08
CA LEU A 122 18.65 -3.41 0.30
C LEU A 122 19.50 -2.47 -0.56
N GLY A 123 20.81 -2.71 -0.64
CA GLY A 123 21.73 -1.95 -1.50
C GLY A 123 21.39 -2.08 -2.99
N MET A 124 21.08 -3.29 -3.47
CA MET A 124 20.63 -3.52 -4.85
C MET A 124 19.32 -2.80 -5.16
N VAL A 125 18.37 -2.81 -4.23
CA VAL A 125 17.09 -2.09 -4.38
C VAL A 125 17.33 -0.58 -4.49
N LEU A 126 18.19 -0.01 -3.65
CA LEU A 126 18.57 1.41 -3.73
C LEU A 126 19.23 1.77 -5.06
N ILE A 127 20.16 0.95 -5.53
CA ILE A 127 20.81 1.15 -6.83
C ILE A 127 19.77 1.10 -7.96
N SER A 128 18.86 0.12 -7.92
CA SER A 128 17.77 0.01 -8.91
C SER A 128 16.86 1.24 -8.90
N LEU A 129 16.55 1.78 -7.73
CA LEU A 129 15.73 3.00 -7.60
C LEU A 129 16.40 4.21 -8.24
N ILE A 130 17.71 4.38 -8.01
CA ILE A 130 18.50 5.47 -8.60
C ILE A 130 18.53 5.35 -10.12
N ILE A 131 18.79 4.14 -10.65
CA ILE A 131 18.85 3.89 -12.10
C ILE A 131 17.50 4.15 -12.78
N ILE A 132 16.38 3.86 -12.10
CA ILE A 132 15.04 4.08 -12.67
C ILE A 132 14.63 5.56 -12.73
N ASN A 133 15.27 6.40 -11.92
CA ASN A 133 15.01 7.83 -11.86
C ASN A 133 15.90 8.63 -12.81
N ILE A 134 17.04 8.07 -13.25
CA ILE A 134 17.93 8.61 -14.29
C ILE A 134 17.38 8.27 -15.68
#